data_AF-A0A2E6GXG7-F1
#
_entry.id   AF-A0A2E6GXG7-F1
#
_cell.length_a   1.000
_cell.length_b   1.000
_cell.length_c   1.000
_cell.angle_alpha   90.00
_cell.angle_beta   90.00
_cell.angle_gamma   90.00
#
_symmetry.space_group_name_H-M   'P 1'
#
loop_
_entity.id
_entity.type
_entity.pdbx_description
1 polymer ?
#
loop_
_entity_poly.entity_id
_entity_poly.type
_entity_poly.pdbx_seq_one_letter_code
_entity_poly.pdbx_strand_id
1 'polypeptide(L)'
;MVKIVFIKIFFRAILCYFCLFLISCSDAEEPKRKATPAKPKFTLVKTPQVNPDSVFYFVQKQVDFGPRTPNSMAHEKCADWMVEKLKSYNFKTIEQKGKQLAYDGKELAYRNIIGRFGLNKKKRIMLSAHWDTRPWADQDVERRDEPIDGANDAGSGVAVILEVARLLNQESPNIGVDVVLFDIEDYGKSNETFCYGSQIWSKDTRLDSLLPIYGINLDMVGDPNALFLYEGYSQEYARPVLDKVWTIAKHMGYSRYFKVIPDGQIIDDHYYVNQAGIPCIDIIHRDPQNGSFANSWHTHNDNMDNISAKTLKSVTDVVMQTIYRED
;
A
#
# COMPACT_ATOMS: atom_id res chain seq x y z
N MET A 1 95.75 -11.32 -39.64
CA MET A 1 94.33 -10.93 -39.85
C MET A 1 93.55 -12.21 -40.18
N VAL A 2 92.90 -12.95 -39.28
CA VAL A 2 92.53 -12.72 -37.86
C VAL A 2 91.53 -11.57 -37.66
N LYS A 3 90.30 -11.74 -38.18
CA LYS A 3 88.99 -11.39 -37.55
C LYS A 3 87.79 -11.70 -38.48
N ILE A 4 87.86 -12.82 -39.20
CA ILE A 4 86.75 -13.44 -39.95
C ILE A 4 86.65 -14.91 -39.47
N VAL A 5 85.50 -15.57 -39.65
CA VAL A 5 85.10 -16.95 -39.23
C VAL A 5 84.30 -17.04 -37.91
N PHE A 6 84.50 -16.19 -36.90
CA PHE A 6 83.86 -16.39 -35.58
C PHE A 6 82.38 -16.02 -35.41
N ILE A 7 81.67 -15.54 -36.45
CA ILE A 7 80.29 -15.02 -36.34
C ILE A 7 79.31 -15.70 -37.33
N LYS A 8 79.34 -17.04 -37.46
CA LYS A 8 78.27 -17.82 -38.13
C LYS A 8 77.86 -19.15 -37.48
N ILE A 9 78.50 -19.58 -36.38
CA ILE A 9 78.20 -20.88 -35.74
C ILE A 9 77.31 -20.74 -34.50
N PHE A 10 77.44 -19.66 -33.72
CA PHE A 10 76.67 -19.46 -32.47
C PHE A 10 75.14 -19.28 -32.67
N PHE A 11 74.68 -18.97 -33.88
CA PHE A 11 73.26 -18.73 -34.17
C PHE A 11 72.43 -19.99 -34.49
N ARG A 12 73.01 -21.19 -34.42
CA ARG A 12 72.28 -22.47 -34.59
C ARG A 12 72.13 -23.30 -33.31
N ALA A 13 72.73 -22.88 -32.19
CA ALA A 13 72.61 -23.58 -30.90
C ALA A 13 71.44 -23.10 -30.03
N ILE A 14 70.90 -21.90 -30.29
CA ILE A 14 69.85 -21.27 -29.46
C ILE A 14 68.43 -21.63 -29.92
N LEU A 15 68.26 -22.14 -31.16
CA LEU A 15 66.94 -22.48 -31.72
C LEU A 15 66.44 -23.89 -31.38
N CYS A 16 67.21 -24.68 -30.62
CA CYS A 16 66.78 -26.01 -30.13
C CYS A 16 66.37 -26.02 -28.65
N TYR A 17 66.55 -24.92 -27.91
CA TYR A 17 66.15 -24.81 -26.50
C TYR A 17 64.74 -24.20 -26.31
N PHE A 18 63.87 -24.39 -27.31
CA PHE A 18 62.50 -23.84 -27.37
C PHE A 18 61.40 -24.91 -27.18
N CYS A 19 61.75 -26.11 -26.70
CA CYS A 19 60.87 -27.29 -26.81
C CYS A 19 60.57 -28.04 -25.49
N LEU A 20 60.94 -27.52 -24.30
CA LEU A 20 60.85 -28.27 -23.02
C LEU A 20 60.12 -27.57 -21.86
N PHE A 21 59.32 -26.53 -22.13
CA PHE A 21 58.44 -25.89 -21.13
C PHE A 21 56.95 -25.94 -21.50
N LEU A 22 56.53 -26.90 -22.33
CA LEU A 22 55.14 -27.11 -22.77
C LEU A 22 54.53 -28.44 -22.27
N ILE A 23 54.91 -28.89 -21.06
CA ILE A 23 54.26 -30.02 -20.38
C ILE A 23 53.93 -29.63 -18.93
N SER A 24 52.78 -29.01 -18.74
CA SER A 24 52.09 -28.93 -17.44
C SER A 24 50.58 -28.81 -17.67
N CYS A 25 50.00 -29.80 -18.36
CA CYS A 25 48.54 -29.95 -18.41
C CYS A 25 48.05 -30.39 -17.02
N SER A 26 47.58 -29.46 -16.22
CA SER A 26 46.58 -29.77 -15.20
C SER A 26 45.22 -29.73 -15.86
N ASP A 27 44.64 -30.91 -16.15
CA ASP A 27 43.24 -31.04 -16.54
C ASP A 27 42.32 -30.71 -15.35
N ALA A 28 42.25 -29.42 -15.02
CA ALA A 28 41.23 -28.88 -14.15
C ALA A 28 39.94 -28.80 -14.98
N GLU A 29 39.03 -29.76 -14.80
CA GLU A 29 37.66 -29.62 -15.29
C GLU A 29 37.13 -28.24 -14.85
N GLU A 30 36.63 -27.42 -15.79
CA GLU A 30 35.88 -26.24 -15.40
C GLU A 30 34.74 -26.68 -14.46
N PRO A 31 34.57 -26.05 -13.29
CA PRO A 31 33.55 -26.46 -12.34
C PRO A 31 32.17 -26.19 -12.95
N LYS A 32 31.59 -27.22 -13.57
CA LYS A 32 30.30 -27.22 -14.27
C LYS A 32 29.29 -26.43 -13.43
N ARG A 33 29.00 -25.19 -13.86
CA ARG A 33 28.09 -24.29 -13.15
C ARG A 33 26.78 -25.04 -12.91
N LYS A 34 26.54 -25.44 -11.65
CA LYS A 34 25.26 -26.03 -11.25
C LYS A 34 24.18 -25.04 -11.66
N ALA A 35 23.34 -25.42 -12.61
CA ALA A 35 22.27 -24.55 -13.08
C ALA A 35 21.41 -24.16 -11.89
N THR A 36 21.42 -22.87 -11.54
CA THR A 36 20.65 -22.36 -10.42
C THR A 36 19.19 -22.76 -10.64
N PRO A 37 18.51 -23.41 -9.67
CA PRO A 37 17.11 -23.79 -9.84
C PRO A 37 16.30 -22.60 -10.31
N ALA A 38 15.60 -22.74 -11.44
CA ALA A 38 14.82 -21.66 -12.01
C ALA A 38 13.80 -21.21 -10.95
N LYS A 39 13.86 -19.92 -10.56
CA LYS A 39 12.94 -19.37 -9.56
C LYS A 39 11.50 -19.68 -10.02
N PRO A 40 10.64 -20.22 -9.14
CA PRO A 40 9.29 -20.62 -9.52
C PRO A 40 8.56 -19.43 -10.17
N LYS A 41 7.99 -19.67 -11.36
CA LYS A 41 7.37 -18.61 -12.16
C LYS A 41 6.18 -18.05 -11.39
N PHE A 42 6.19 -16.73 -11.15
CA PHE A 42 5.04 -16.05 -10.56
C PHE A 42 3.80 -16.27 -11.44
N THR A 43 2.75 -16.81 -10.83
CA THR A 43 1.50 -17.19 -11.49
C THR A 43 0.36 -16.52 -10.76
N LEU A 44 -0.46 -15.75 -11.48
CA LEU A 44 -1.68 -15.14 -10.94
C LEU A 44 -2.72 -16.21 -10.61
N VAL A 45 -3.54 -15.97 -9.59
CA VAL A 45 -4.66 -16.84 -9.20
C VAL A 45 -5.97 -16.23 -9.71
N LYS A 46 -7.04 -17.04 -9.79
CA LYS A 46 -8.38 -16.52 -10.11
C LYS A 46 -8.87 -15.62 -8.97
N THR A 47 -9.46 -14.50 -9.35
CA THR A 47 -10.12 -13.52 -8.47
C THR A 47 -11.45 -13.10 -9.08
N PRO A 48 -12.50 -12.82 -8.27
CA PRO A 48 -13.68 -12.09 -8.72
C PRO A 48 -13.30 -10.78 -9.40
N GLN A 49 -14.01 -10.44 -10.48
CA GLN A 49 -13.67 -9.30 -11.31
C GLN A 49 -14.20 -8.00 -10.69
N VAL A 50 -13.28 -7.08 -10.38
CA VAL A 50 -13.60 -5.73 -9.89
C VAL A 50 -14.41 -4.97 -10.93
N ASN A 51 -15.51 -4.37 -10.52
CA ASN A 51 -16.29 -3.46 -11.35
C ASN A 51 -15.81 -2.00 -11.13
N PRO A 52 -15.21 -1.33 -12.12
CA PRO A 52 -14.76 0.06 -11.98
C PRO A 52 -15.90 1.03 -11.61
N ASP A 53 -17.11 0.78 -12.12
CA ASP A 53 -18.29 1.63 -11.86
C ASP A 53 -18.77 1.47 -10.41
N SER A 54 -18.59 0.28 -9.83
CA SER A 54 -18.98 -0.03 -8.44
C SER A 54 -18.06 0.67 -7.43
N VAL A 55 -16.74 0.61 -7.65
CA VAL A 55 -15.77 1.32 -6.79
C VAL A 55 -15.89 2.84 -6.95
N PHE A 56 -16.08 3.36 -8.17
CA PHE A 56 -16.33 4.80 -8.38
C PHE A 56 -17.64 5.26 -7.71
N TYR A 57 -18.71 4.46 -7.81
CA TYR A 57 -19.98 4.70 -7.13
C TYR A 57 -19.82 4.78 -5.60
N PHE A 58 -18.95 3.97 -4.98
CA PHE A 58 -18.71 4.06 -3.54
C PHE A 58 -18.01 5.36 -3.13
N VAL A 59 -17.14 5.95 -3.98
CA VAL A 59 -16.61 7.30 -3.72
C VAL A 59 -17.74 8.34 -3.81
N GLN A 60 -18.48 8.34 -4.92
CA GLN A 60 -19.59 9.27 -5.14
C GLN A 60 -20.60 9.24 -3.97
N LYS A 61 -20.96 8.06 -3.46
CA LYS A 61 -21.91 7.96 -2.34
C LYS A 61 -21.40 8.51 -1.01
N GLN A 62 -20.10 8.64 -0.80
CA GLN A 62 -19.53 9.29 0.38
C GLN A 62 -19.56 10.81 0.24
N VAL A 63 -19.24 11.32 -0.96
CA VAL A 63 -19.34 12.74 -1.30
C VAL A 63 -20.79 13.23 -1.31
N ASP A 64 -21.75 12.38 -1.72
CA ASP A 64 -23.20 12.69 -1.73
C ASP A 64 -23.79 12.98 -0.33
N PHE A 65 -23.11 12.61 0.77
CA PHE A 65 -23.51 13.03 2.12
C PHE A 65 -23.07 14.45 2.48
N GLY A 66 -22.16 15.04 1.68
CA GLY A 66 -21.38 16.23 1.99
C GLY A 66 -20.05 15.92 2.70
N PRO A 67 -19.26 16.94 3.04
CA PRO A 67 -18.04 16.80 3.84
C PRO A 67 -18.30 16.07 5.16
N ARG A 68 -17.70 14.89 5.33
CA ARG A 68 -17.90 13.98 6.47
C ARG A 68 -17.07 14.42 7.68
N THR A 69 -17.10 15.71 8.00
CA THR A 69 -16.31 16.29 9.09
C THR A 69 -16.80 15.80 10.46
N PRO A 70 -15.91 15.52 11.43
CA PRO A 70 -16.30 15.05 12.75
C PRO A 70 -17.33 15.96 13.44
N ASN A 71 -18.28 15.35 14.15
CA ASN A 71 -19.50 15.98 14.70
C ASN A 71 -20.55 16.49 13.69
N SER A 72 -20.39 16.27 12.37
CA SER A 72 -21.41 16.67 11.38
C SER A 72 -22.51 15.63 11.14
N MET A 73 -23.66 16.08 10.62
CA MET A 73 -24.73 15.17 10.15
C MET A 73 -24.33 14.34 8.92
N ALA A 74 -23.32 14.79 8.15
CA ALA A 74 -22.81 14.05 7.00
C ALA A 74 -21.98 12.85 7.46
N HIS A 75 -21.10 13.10 8.43
CA HIS A 75 -20.28 12.11 9.14
C HIS A 75 -21.13 10.98 9.73
N GLU A 76 -22.11 11.30 10.58
CA GLU A 76 -22.97 10.29 11.23
C GLU A 76 -23.71 9.39 10.21
N LYS A 77 -24.31 9.99 9.18
CA LYS A 77 -25.06 9.27 8.13
C LYS A 77 -24.16 8.43 7.23
N CYS A 78 -22.96 8.93 6.91
CA CYS A 78 -22.00 8.19 6.10
C CYS A 78 -21.49 6.95 6.85
N ALA A 79 -21.22 7.07 8.15
CA ALA A 79 -20.86 5.93 8.99
C ALA A 79 -21.98 4.89 9.12
N ASP A 80 -23.25 5.31 9.28
CA ASP A 80 -24.39 4.38 9.25
C ASP A 80 -24.45 3.61 7.92
N TRP A 81 -24.25 4.31 6.80
CA TRP A 81 -24.20 3.70 5.47
C TRP A 81 -23.03 2.72 5.31
N MET A 82 -21.82 3.06 5.78
CA MET A 82 -20.65 2.16 5.76
C MET A 82 -20.89 0.90 6.59
N VAL A 83 -21.45 1.04 7.80
CA VAL A 83 -21.80 -0.06 8.69
C VAL A 83 -22.83 -0.99 8.03
N GLU A 84 -23.92 -0.46 7.47
CA GLU A 84 -24.92 -1.28 6.77
C GLU A 84 -24.39 -1.89 5.47
N LYS A 85 -23.45 -1.23 4.78
CA LYS A 85 -22.77 -1.82 3.61
C LYS A 85 -21.95 -3.04 4.00
N LEU A 86 -21.10 -2.95 5.02
CA LEU A 86 -20.31 -4.07 5.51
C LEU A 86 -21.21 -5.23 5.99
N LYS A 87 -22.29 -4.94 6.73
CA LYS A 87 -23.32 -5.95 7.11
C LYS A 87 -23.93 -6.62 5.87
N SER A 88 -24.29 -5.85 4.84
CA SER A 88 -24.88 -6.37 3.59
C SER A 88 -23.93 -7.28 2.79
N TYR A 89 -22.62 -7.22 3.09
CA TYR A 89 -21.58 -8.09 2.53
C TYR A 89 -21.12 -9.18 3.51
N ASN A 90 -21.96 -9.52 4.51
CA ASN A 90 -21.73 -10.56 5.52
C ASN A 90 -20.49 -10.35 6.41
N PHE A 91 -19.99 -9.11 6.56
CA PHE A 91 -19.00 -8.78 7.59
C PHE A 91 -19.68 -8.68 8.95
N LYS A 92 -19.07 -9.27 9.99
CA LYS A 92 -19.47 -9.03 11.37
C LYS A 92 -18.93 -7.66 11.78
N THR A 93 -19.81 -6.66 11.83
CA THR A 93 -19.44 -5.29 12.23
C THR A 93 -19.33 -5.13 13.75
N ILE A 94 -18.38 -4.29 14.16
CA ILE A 94 -18.16 -3.76 15.52
C ILE A 94 -17.88 -2.26 15.35
N GLU A 95 -18.44 -1.42 16.22
CA GLU A 95 -18.29 0.02 16.15
C GLU A 95 -17.62 0.51 17.45
N GLN A 96 -16.37 0.97 17.37
CA GLN A 96 -15.66 1.54 18.50
C GLN A 96 -15.96 3.04 18.49
N LYS A 97 -16.83 3.47 19.43
CA LYS A 97 -17.30 4.86 19.52
C LYS A 97 -16.87 5.50 20.82
N GLY A 98 -16.65 6.80 20.80
CA GLY A 98 -16.35 7.56 21.99
C GLY A 98 -16.21 9.05 21.73
N LYS A 99 -15.43 9.71 22.59
CA LYS A 99 -15.12 11.13 22.52
C LYS A 99 -13.61 11.32 22.65
N GLN A 100 -13.01 12.10 21.77
CA GLN A 100 -11.60 12.45 21.78
C GLN A 100 -11.45 13.96 21.94
N LEU A 101 -10.54 14.42 22.81
CA LEU A 101 -10.19 15.82 22.92
C LEU A 101 -9.13 16.17 21.86
N ALA A 102 -9.47 17.05 20.93
CA ALA A 102 -8.58 17.51 19.87
C ALA A 102 -7.55 18.54 20.39
N TYR A 103 -6.54 18.82 19.56
CA TYR A 103 -5.46 19.77 19.88
C TYR A 103 -5.95 21.20 20.21
N ASP A 104 -7.12 21.60 19.69
CA ASP A 104 -7.75 22.91 19.91
C ASP A 104 -8.74 22.93 21.09
N GLY A 105 -8.86 21.82 21.83
CA GLY A 105 -9.76 21.67 22.98
C GLY A 105 -11.22 21.34 22.62
N LYS A 106 -11.56 21.13 21.34
CA LYS A 106 -12.87 20.57 20.97
C LYS A 106 -12.96 19.10 21.33
N GLU A 107 -14.17 18.65 21.63
CA GLU A 107 -14.50 17.24 21.80
C GLU A 107 -15.09 16.68 20.50
N LEU A 108 -14.41 15.69 19.90
CA LEU A 108 -14.84 15.01 18.68
C LEU A 108 -15.53 13.70 19.06
N ALA A 109 -16.79 13.52 18.66
CA ALA A 109 -17.46 12.24 18.71
C ALA A 109 -16.95 11.37 17.56
N TYR A 110 -16.27 10.27 17.89
CA TYR A 110 -15.65 9.38 16.90
C TYR A 110 -16.33 8.01 16.83
N ARG A 111 -16.13 7.32 15.71
CA ARG A 111 -16.73 6.05 15.31
C ARG A 111 -15.80 5.31 14.35
N ASN A 112 -14.80 4.62 14.88
CA ASN A 112 -14.04 3.64 14.10
C ASN A 112 -14.98 2.46 13.74
N ILE A 113 -14.99 2.05 12.47
CA ILE A 113 -15.87 1.00 11.95
C ILE A 113 -15.05 -0.24 11.62
N ILE A 114 -15.20 -1.28 12.44
CA ILE A 114 -14.50 -2.56 12.27
C ILE A 114 -15.46 -3.56 11.62
N GLY A 115 -15.03 -4.24 10.55
CA GLY A 115 -15.74 -5.37 9.95
C GLY A 115 -14.86 -6.61 9.92
N ARG A 116 -15.34 -7.76 10.41
CA ARG A 116 -14.59 -9.04 10.33
C ARG A 116 -15.31 -10.06 9.44
N PHE A 117 -14.66 -10.52 8.37
CA PHE A 117 -15.14 -11.53 7.42
C PHE A 117 -14.39 -12.87 7.59
N GLY A 118 -15.06 -14.00 7.37
CA GLY A 118 -14.45 -15.32 7.55
C GLY A 118 -13.99 -15.56 8.99
N LEU A 119 -14.90 -15.47 9.96
CA LEU A 119 -14.58 -15.58 11.40
C LEU A 119 -13.98 -16.94 11.81
N ASN A 120 -14.19 -17.98 11.00
CA ASN A 120 -13.61 -19.31 11.19
C ASN A 120 -12.15 -19.43 10.70
N LYS A 121 -11.61 -18.40 10.03
CA LYS A 121 -10.25 -18.40 9.48
C LYS A 121 -9.25 -17.91 10.53
N LYS A 122 -8.24 -18.73 10.81
CA LYS A 122 -7.19 -18.46 11.82
C LYS A 122 -6.17 -17.43 11.37
N LYS A 123 -5.71 -17.49 10.11
CA LYS A 123 -4.95 -16.39 9.51
C LYS A 123 -5.94 -15.30 9.09
N ARG A 124 -5.54 -14.05 9.28
CA ARG A 124 -6.33 -12.86 8.93
C ARG A 124 -5.42 -11.81 8.31
N ILE A 125 -5.91 -11.03 7.35
CA ILE A 125 -5.25 -9.80 6.88
C ILE A 125 -6.14 -8.61 7.16
N MET A 126 -5.53 -7.45 7.33
CA MET A 126 -6.22 -6.19 7.57
C MET A 126 -6.21 -5.31 6.32
N LEU A 127 -7.34 -4.67 6.04
CA LEU A 127 -7.42 -3.49 5.18
C LEU A 127 -7.87 -2.30 6.04
N SER A 128 -7.29 -1.13 5.80
CA SER A 128 -7.71 0.11 6.45
C SER A 128 -7.67 1.32 5.52
N ALA A 129 -8.44 2.33 5.92
CA ALA A 129 -8.47 3.68 5.37
C ALA A 129 -9.13 4.59 6.43
N HIS A 130 -8.86 5.89 6.40
CA HIS A 130 -9.66 6.88 7.13
C HIS A 130 -11.00 7.19 6.41
N TRP A 131 -11.89 8.01 6.99
CA TRP A 131 -13.20 8.29 6.36
C TRP A 131 -13.83 9.69 6.59
N ASP A 132 -13.44 10.45 7.62
CA ASP A 132 -13.16 11.90 7.44
C ASP A 132 -11.79 12.03 6.71
N THR A 133 -11.38 13.00 5.89
CA THR A 133 -11.85 14.31 5.36
C THR A 133 -11.84 15.55 6.27
N ARG A 134 -10.89 16.45 5.99
CA ARG A 134 -10.64 17.73 6.67
C ARG A 134 -11.84 18.63 6.92
N PRO A 135 -11.91 19.28 8.10
CA PRO A 135 -12.77 20.44 8.32
C PRO A 135 -12.22 21.75 7.72
N TRP A 136 -11.07 21.73 7.04
CA TRP A 136 -10.39 22.91 6.49
C TRP A 136 -9.68 22.61 5.17
N ALA A 137 -9.98 23.37 4.12
CA ALA A 137 -9.19 23.40 2.88
C ALA A 137 -7.87 24.18 3.07
N ASP A 138 -7.01 23.72 3.98
CA ASP A 138 -5.87 24.53 4.44
C ASP A 138 -4.71 24.68 3.44
N GLN A 139 -4.78 24.05 2.25
CA GLN A 139 -3.86 24.31 1.13
C GLN A 139 -4.44 25.25 0.06
N ASP A 140 -5.73 25.63 0.13
CA ASP A 140 -6.33 26.59 -0.81
C ASP A 140 -5.83 28.04 -0.57
N VAL A 141 -6.12 28.92 -1.52
CA VAL A 141 -5.87 30.37 -1.41
C VAL A 141 -7.01 31.11 -0.69
N GLU A 142 -8.26 30.68 -0.93
CA GLU A 142 -9.49 31.28 -0.38
C GLU A 142 -10.34 30.21 0.32
N ARG A 143 -11.27 30.64 1.19
CA ARG A 143 -12.19 29.74 1.93
C ARG A 143 -11.49 28.63 2.73
N ARG A 144 -10.24 28.87 3.18
CA ARG A 144 -9.38 27.87 3.84
C ARG A 144 -9.94 27.27 5.14
N ASP A 145 -10.87 27.97 5.78
CA ASP A 145 -11.56 27.52 7.00
C ASP A 145 -12.87 26.74 6.70
N GLU A 146 -13.22 26.51 5.44
CA GLU A 146 -14.33 25.67 4.98
C GLU A 146 -13.84 24.23 4.68
N PRO A 147 -14.70 23.20 4.82
CA PRO A 147 -14.30 21.80 4.71
C PRO A 147 -14.22 21.30 3.25
N ILE A 148 -13.40 20.28 3.01
CA ILE A 148 -13.22 19.66 1.68
C ILE A 148 -14.30 18.60 1.39
N ASP A 149 -14.62 18.35 0.12
CA ASP A 149 -15.52 17.25 -0.27
C ASP A 149 -14.90 15.87 0.02
N GLY A 150 -13.57 15.77 -0.03
CA GLY A 150 -12.77 14.63 0.43
C GLY A 150 -12.97 13.36 -0.41
N ALA A 151 -13.08 13.52 -1.73
CA ALA A 151 -13.35 12.41 -2.63
C ALA A 151 -12.18 11.43 -2.74
N ASN A 152 -10.94 11.92 -2.80
CA ASN A 152 -9.76 11.09 -2.75
C ASN A 152 -9.35 10.85 -1.29
N ASP A 153 -9.43 11.93 -0.50
CA ASP A 153 -8.99 12.12 0.88
C ASP A 153 -10.22 12.23 1.82
N ALA A 154 -10.83 11.13 2.29
CA ALA A 154 -10.40 9.73 2.26
C ALA A 154 -11.24 8.81 1.35
N GLY A 155 -12.22 9.36 0.61
CA GLY A 155 -13.30 8.57 -0.01
C GLY A 155 -12.85 7.42 -0.92
N SER A 156 -11.66 7.54 -1.52
CA SER A 156 -11.05 6.54 -2.40
C SER A 156 -10.70 5.23 -1.69
N GLY A 157 -10.11 5.29 -0.48
CA GLY A 157 -9.65 4.13 0.28
C GLY A 157 -10.81 3.26 0.74
N VAL A 158 -11.80 3.91 1.37
CA VAL A 158 -13.06 3.28 1.78
C VAL A 158 -13.78 2.63 0.59
N ALA A 159 -13.79 3.30 -0.57
CA ALA A 159 -14.44 2.77 -1.77
C ALA A 159 -13.80 1.46 -2.26
N VAL A 160 -12.45 1.40 -2.30
CA VAL A 160 -11.70 0.18 -2.62
C VAL A 160 -12.06 -0.93 -1.61
N ILE A 161 -12.11 -0.62 -0.32
CA ILE A 161 -12.48 -1.57 0.73
C ILE A 161 -13.92 -2.10 0.56
N LEU A 162 -14.88 -1.24 0.24
CA LEU A 162 -16.28 -1.64 0.05
C LEU A 162 -16.48 -2.51 -1.20
N GLU A 163 -15.73 -2.25 -2.28
CA GLU A 163 -15.72 -3.13 -3.46
C GLU A 163 -15.04 -4.47 -3.17
N VAL A 164 -13.91 -4.49 -2.43
CA VAL A 164 -13.32 -5.75 -1.94
C VAL A 164 -14.34 -6.53 -1.11
N ALA A 165 -14.97 -5.90 -0.12
CA ALA A 165 -15.97 -6.53 0.74
C ALA A 165 -17.12 -7.15 -0.07
N ARG A 166 -17.64 -6.43 -1.07
CA ARG A 166 -18.65 -6.91 -2.01
C ARG A 166 -18.18 -8.17 -2.77
N LEU A 167 -16.92 -8.21 -3.19
CA LEU A 167 -16.33 -9.32 -3.95
C LEU A 167 -16.00 -10.55 -3.08
N LEU A 168 -15.53 -10.38 -1.84
CA LEU A 168 -15.30 -11.51 -0.90
C LEU A 168 -16.61 -12.24 -0.54
N ASN A 169 -17.72 -11.50 -0.54
CA ASN A 169 -19.06 -12.05 -0.36
C ASN A 169 -19.58 -12.82 -1.59
N GLN A 170 -18.95 -12.67 -2.76
CA GLN A 170 -19.28 -13.43 -3.98
C GLN A 170 -18.45 -14.72 -4.11
N GLU A 171 -17.18 -14.71 -3.71
CA GLU A 171 -16.28 -15.88 -3.72
C GLU A 171 -15.35 -15.80 -2.51
N SER A 172 -15.61 -16.55 -1.44
CA SER A 172 -14.87 -16.36 -0.19
C SER A 172 -13.42 -16.88 -0.26
N PRO A 173 -12.41 -16.11 0.19
CA PRO A 173 -11.00 -16.48 0.10
C PRO A 173 -10.59 -17.56 1.14
N ASN A 174 -9.35 -18.05 1.00
CA ASN A 174 -8.76 -18.99 1.96
C ASN A 174 -8.46 -18.33 3.32
N ILE A 175 -8.01 -17.07 3.33
CA ILE A 175 -7.73 -16.30 4.54
C ILE A 175 -8.97 -15.57 5.11
N GLY A 176 -8.91 -15.16 6.38
CA GLY A 176 -9.87 -14.20 6.96
C GLY A 176 -9.50 -12.77 6.57
N VAL A 177 -10.48 -11.86 6.52
CA VAL A 177 -10.23 -10.44 6.22
C VAL A 177 -10.91 -9.59 7.27
N ASP A 178 -10.13 -8.69 7.86
CA ASP A 178 -10.59 -7.65 8.75
C ASP A 178 -10.48 -6.30 8.05
N VAL A 179 -11.48 -5.46 8.25
CA VAL A 179 -11.58 -4.09 7.75
C VAL A 179 -11.63 -3.18 8.96
N VAL A 180 -10.88 -2.08 8.93
CA VAL A 180 -11.03 -0.98 9.89
C VAL A 180 -11.08 0.32 9.11
N LEU A 181 -12.23 1.02 9.19
CA LEU A 181 -12.34 2.39 8.73
C LEU A 181 -12.08 3.28 9.95
N PHE A 182 -10.99 4.05 9.90
CA PHE A 182 -10.57 4.94 10.98
C PHE A 182 -11.26 6.30 10.87
N ASP A 183 -11.62 6.86 12.01
CA ASP A 183 -12.27 8.17 12.14
C ASP A 183 -11.31 9.16 12.81
N ILE A 184 -11.56 10.46 12.68
CA ILE A 184 -10.76 11.55 13.25
C ILE A 184 -9.26 11.44 12.90
N GLU A 185 -8.96 11.07 11.65
CA GLU A 185 -7.60 11.12 11.10
C GLU A 185 -7.22 12.59 10.86
N ASP A 186 -7.90 13.22 9.90
CA ASP A 186 -7.50 14.49 9.29
C ASP A 186 -8.01 15.73 10.08
N TYR A 187 -8.11 15.60 11.41
CA TYR A 187 -8.30 16.75 12.31
C TYR A 187 -6.97 17.42 12.70
N GLY A 188 -5.83 16.88 12.25
CA GLY A 188 -4.50 17.25 12.74
C GLY A 188 -3.89 18.56 12.22
N LYS A 189 -2.87 19.02 12.95
CA LYS A 189 -1.94 20.09 12.54
C LYS A 189 -0.45 19.75 12.79
N SER A 190 -0.17 18.68 13.54
CA SER A 190 1.14 18.04 13.69
C SER A 190 0.99 16.53 13.87
N ASN A 191 2.08 15.77 13.67
CA ASN A 191 2.13 14.31 13.67
C ASN A 191 1.41 13.64 14.87
N GLU A 192 1.41 14.27 16.04
CA GLU A 192 0.79 13.75 17.28
C GLU A 192 -0.73 13.94 17.33
N THR A 193 -1.26 14.76 16.42
CA THR A 193 -2.66 15.24 16.37
C THR A 193 -3.44 14.73 15.14
N PHE A 194 -2.76 14.03 14.24
CA PHE A 194 -3.33 13.24 13.16
C PHE A 194 -3.68 11.82 13.67
N CYS A 195 -4.35 11.04 12.82
CA CYS A 195 -4.60 9.61 13.00
C CYS A 195 -5.28 9.24 14.33
N TYR A 196 -6.11 10.11 14.93
CA TYR A 196 -6.62 9.86 16.29
C TYR A 196 -7.43 8.54 16.37
N GLY A 197 -8.12 8.15 15.29
CA GLY A 197 -8.85 6.88 15.19
C GLY A 197 -7.96 5.66 15.36
N SER A 198 -6.89 5.53 14.56
CA SER A 198 -5.92 4.43 14.71
C SER A 198 -5.13 4.56 16.01
N GLN A 199 -4.79 5.77 16.47
CA GLN A 199 -4.18 5.99 17.79
C GLN A 199 -5.02 5.39 18.92
N ILE A 200 -6.35 5.42 18.84
CA ILE A 200 -7.27 4.83 19.83
C ILE A 200 -7.40 3.32 19.59
N TRP A 201 -7.70 2.91 18.36
CA TRP A 201 -7.89 1.51 17.97
C TRP A 201 -6.67 0.63 18.28
N SER A 202 -5.46 1.14 18.04
CA SER A 202 -4.21 0.42 18.30
C SER A 202 -3.89 0.25 19.79
N LYS A 203 -4.45 1.08 20.68
CA LYS A 203 -4.31 0.91 22.14
C LYS A 203 -5.13 -0.29 22.62
N ASP A 204 -6.36 -0.42 22.14
CA ASP A 204 -7.25 -1.55 22.45
C ASP A 204 -6.77 -2.85 21.75
N THR A 205 -6.41 -2.76 20.47
CA THR A 205 -6.10 -3.95 19.64
C THR A 205 -4.82 -4.67 20.06
N ARG A 206 -3.89 -4.00 20.75
CA ARG A 206 -2.71 -4.65 21.40
C ARG A 206 -3.07 -5.75 22.41
N LEU A 207 -4.35 -5.85 22.81
CA LEU A 207 -4.87 -6.87 23.72
C LEU A 207 -5.58 -8.04 23.00
N ASP A 208 -5.78 -7.96 21.69
CA ASP A 208 -6.55 -8.96 20.92
C ASP A 208 -5.71 -10.23 20.67
N SER A 209 -6.25 -11.40 21.00
CA SER A 209 -5.53 -12.68 20.94
C SER A 209 -5.37 -13.28 19.53
N LEU A 210 -5.89 -12.60 18.50
CA LEU A 210 -5.88 -13.04 17.10
C LEU A 210 -5.66 -11.86 16.15
N LEU A 211 -4.45 -11.30 16.18
CA LEU A 211 -4.05 -10.22 15.27
C LEU A 211 -3.96 -10.69 13.81
N PRO A 212 -4.27 -9.81 12.84
CA PRO A 212 -3.91 -9.97 11.44
C PRO A 212 -2.41 -10.20 11.24
N ILE A 213 -2.03 -11.03 10.27
CA ILE A 213 -0.62 -11.34 9.95
C ILE A 213 0.09 -10.19 9.21
N TYR A 214 -0.69 -9.29 8.61
CA TYR A 214 -0.26 -7.99 8.09
C TYR A 214 -1.48 -7.11 7.78
N GLY A 215 -1.24 -5.82 7.57
CA GLY A 215 -2.22 -4.84 7.11
C GLY A 215 -1.83 -4.15 5.80
N ILE A 216 -2.82 -3.53 5.16
CA ILE A 216 -2.68 -2.63 4.02
C ILE A 216 -3.59 -1.42 4.26
N ASN A 217 -3.01 -0.25 4.50
CA ASN A 217 -3.72 1.03 4.47
C ASN A 217 -3.87 1.53 3.03
N LEU A 218 -4.89 2.36 2.80
CA LEU A 218 -5.30 2.83 1.48
C LEU A 218 -5.71 4.29 1.59
N ASP A 219 -4.75 5.21 1.41
CA ASP A 219 -5.03 6.65 1.35
C ASP A 219 -4.85 7.23 -0.06
N MET A 220 -5.67 8.22 -0.43
CA MET A 220 -5.59 8.95 -1.71
C MET A 220 -5.47 8.08 -2.99
N VAL A 221 -6.03 6.87 -2.99
CA VAL A 221 -5.89 5.82 -4.03
C VAL A 221 -6.72 6.04 -5.31
N GLY A 222 -7.36 7.20 -5.48
CA GLY A 222 -8.30 7.50 -6.57
C GLY A 222 -7.71 8.23 -7.79
N ASP A 223 -6.62 8.99 -7.64
CA ASP A 223 -6.19 9.97 -8.65
C ASP A 223 -5.84 9.36 -10.05
N PRO A 224 -6.20 9.98 -11.19
CA PRO A 224 -5.87 9.50 -12.54
C PRO A 224 -4.36 9.34 -12.84
N ASN A 225 -3.52 10.12 -12.17
CA ASN A 225 -2.06 10.18 -12.27
C ASN A 225 -1.34 9.51 -11.10
N ALA A 226 -2.09 8.87 -10.18
CA ALA A 226 -1.55 8.29 -8.95
C ALA A 226 -0.24 7.52 -9.14
N LEU A 227 0.71 7.74 -8.24
CA LEU A 227 1.91 6.93 -8.09
C LEU A 227 2.03 6.48 -6.64
N PHE A 228 2.19 5.17 -6.47
CA PHE A 228 2.37 4.53 -5.17
C PHE A 228 3.85 4.14 -5.05
N LEU A 229 4.54 4.77 -4.10
CA LEU A 229 5.98 4.62 -3.87
C LEU A 229 6.24 3.70 -2.67
N TYR A 230 7.52 3.44 -2.36
CA TYR A 230 7.89 2.73 -1.14
C TYR A 230 7.96 3.73 0.03
N GLU A 231 6.83 3.98 0.68
CA GLU A 231 6.73 4.82 1.88
C GLU A 231 7.68 4.33 2.99
N GLY A 232 8.21 5.25 3.79
CA GLY A 232 9.29 5.02 4.75
C GLY A 232 8.97 4.05 5.90
N TYR A 233 7.85 4.20 6.61
CA TYR A 233 7.47 3.30 7.70
C TYR A 233 7.01 1.92 7.19
N SER A 234 6.41 1.87 6.01
CA SER A 234 6.09 0.66 5.25
C SER A 234 7.37 -0.10 4.87
N GLN A 235 8.47 0.61 4.58
CA GLN A 235 9.81 0.03 4.42
C GLN A 235 10.47 -0.37 5.75
N GLU A 236 10.19 0.31 6.85
CA GLU A 236 10.77 0.05 8.17
C GLU A 236 10.14 -1.18 8.84
N TYR A 237 8.81 -1.19 8.98
CA TYR A 237 8.07 -2.20 9.73
C TYR A 237 7.51 -3.35 8.88
N ALA A 238 7.15 -3.07 7.61
CA ALA A 238 6.32 -3.97 6.81
C ALA A 238 6.94 -4.38 5.46
N ARG A 239 8.27 -4.24 5.31
CA ARG A 239 8.99 -4.48 4.05
C ARG A 239 8.62 -5.77 3.27
N PRO A 240 8.45 -6.95 3.90
CA PRO A 240 8.07 -8.17 3.19
C PRO A 240 6.64 -8.13 2.61
N VAL A 241 5.76 -7.30 3.17
CA VAL A 241 4.40 -7.03 2.69
C VAL A 241 4.46 -6.06 1.51
N LEU A 242 5.28 -5.01 1.63
CA LEU A 242 5.50 -4.00 0.59
C LEU A 242 6.06 -4.63 -0.70
N ASP A 243 7.14 -5.40 -0.56
CA ASP A 243 7.73 -6.15 -1.68
C ASP A 243 6.77 -7.20 -2.27
N LYS A 244 5.87 -7.79 -1.46
CA LYS A 244 4.82 -8.72 -1.94
C LYS A 244 3.81 -7.98 -2.81
N VAL A 245 3.23 -6.88 -2.32
CA VAL A 245 2.16 -6.13 -2.99
C VAL A 245 2.67 -5.48 -4.29
N TRP A 246 3.85 -4.87 -4.29
CA TRP A 246 4.42 -4.30 -5.53
C TRP A 246 4.86 -5.38 -6.53
N THR A 247 5.28 -6.57 -6.06
CA THR A 247 5.52 -7.73 -6.95
C THR A 247 4.22 -8.21 -7.60
N ILE A 248 3.12 -8.28 -6.85
CA ILE A 248 1.79 -8.60 -7.38
C ILE A 248 1.38 -7.57 -8.44
N ALA A 249 1.42 -6.27 -8.09
CA ALA A 249 1.08 -5.18 -9.00
C ALA A 249 1.91 -5.22 -10.30
N LYS A 250 3.21 -5.48 -10.20
CA LYS A 250 4.09 -5.66 -11.36
C LYS A 250 3.68 -6.82 -12.25
N HIS A 251 3.33 -7.97 -11.67
CA HIS A 251 2.88 -9.13 -12.43
C HIS A 251 1.46 -9.00 -13.01
N MET A 252 0.64 -8.07 -12.50
CA MET A 252 -0.64 -7.66 -13.09
C MET A 252 -0.51 -6.58 -14.17
N GLY A 253 0.69 -6.01 -14.37
CA GLY A 253 0.95 -4.92 -15.34
C GLY A 253 0.76 -3.51 -14.78
N TYR A 254 0.46 -3.36 -13.48
CA TYR A 254 0.19 -2.06 -12.83
C TYR A 254 1.45 -1.28 -12.41
N SER A 255 2.64 -1.63 -12.93
CA SER A 255 3.89 -0.84 -12.76
C SER A 255 3.86 0.56 -13.37
N ARG A 256 2.74 1.01 -13.97
CA ARG A 256 2.51 2.45 -14.20
C ARG A 256 2.30 3.20 -12.89
N TYR A 257 1.51 2.61 -11.99
CA TYR A 257 1.10 3.14 -10.68
C TYR A 257 2.10 2.77 -9.59
N PHE A 258 2.33 1.47 -9.39
CA PHE A 258 3.15 0.93 -8.31
C PHE A 258 4.63 0.96 -8.70
N LYS A 259 5.41 1.85 -8.07
CA LYS A 259 6.85 2.05 -8.33
C LYS A 259 7.71 1.53 -7.18
N VAL A 260 8.74 0.75 -7.49
CA VAL A 260 9.78 0.36 -6.53
C VAL A 260 10.81 1.49 -6.45
N ILE A 261 10.42 2.59 -5.80
CA ILE A 261 11.21 3.80 -5.57
C ILE A 261 11.03 4.18 -4.10
N PRO A 262 12.09 4.24 -3.28
CA PRO A 262 12.00 4.69 -1.89
C PRO A 262 11.51 6.13 -1.78
N ASP A 263 10.70 6.39 -0.74
CA ASP A 263 10.17 7.68 -0.37
C ASP A 263 10.45 7.96 1.12
N GLY A 264 10.07 9.15 1.60
CA GLY A 264 10.12 9.52 3.01
C GLY A 264 9.13 8.76 3.89
N GLN A 265 9.33 8.88 5.21
CA GLN A 265 8.36 8.46 6.22
C GLN A 265 7.16 9.42 6.22
N ILE A 266 5.94 8.87 6.24
CA ILE A 266 4.67 9.61 6.30
C ILE A 266 3.92 9.15 7.56
N ILE A 267 3.52 10.07 8.43
CA ILE A 267 2.62 9.75 9.54
C ILE A 267 1.21 9.66 8.97
N ASP A 268 0.65 8.46 9.05
CA ASP A 268 -0.68 8.01 8.61
C ASP A 268 -1.08 6.82 9.51
N ASP A 269 -2.34 6.39 9.47
CA ASP A 269 -2.90 5.33 10.31
C ASP A 269 -2.06 4.04 10.32
N HIS A 270 -1.43 3.67 9.20
CA HIS A 270 -0.57 2.49 9.13
C HIS A 270 0.59 2.53 10.14
N TYR A 271 1.12 3.71 10.48
CA TYR A 271 2.15 3.87 11.51
C TYR A 271 1.64 3.36 12.86
N TYR A 272 0.43 3.75 13.25
CA TYR A 272 -0.16 3.31 14.52
C TYR A 272 -0.62 1.84 14.48
N VAL A 273 -0.99 1.30 13.32
CA VAL A 273 -1.23 -0.15 13.14
C VAL A 273 0.08 -0.94 13.29
N ASN A 274 1.21 -0.44 12.77
CA ASN A 274 2.54 -0.99 13.03
C ASN A 274 2.88 -0.92 14.54
N GLN A 275 2.58 0.19 15.20
CA GLN A 275 2.72 0.29 16.67
C GLN A 275 1.79 -0.69 17.43
N ALA A 276 0.71 -1.20 16.83
CA ALA A 276 -0.12 -2.27 17.42
C ALA A 276 0.52 -3.66 17.33
N GLY A 277 1.61 -3.82 16.58
CA GLY A 277 2.28 -5.11 16.34
C GLY A 277 1.81 -5.83 15.06
N ILE A 278 1.02 -5.18 14.22
CA ILE A 278 0.57 -5.69 12.91
C ILE A 278 1.43 -5.03 11.83
N PRO A 279 2.28 -5.76 11.09
CA PRO A 279 3.07 -5.18 9.99
C PRO A 279 2.14 -4.62 8.90
N CYS A 280 2.02 -3.30 8.83
CA CYS A 280 1.12 -2.59 7.93
C CYS A 280 1.92 -1.79 6.91
N ILE A 281 1.57 -1.94 5.63
CA ILE A 281 2.00 -1.00 4.60
C ILE A 281 0.92 0.05 4.36
N ASP A 282 1.32 1.15 3.76
CA ASP A 282 0.43 2.12 3.17
C ASP A 282 0.61 2.16 1.63
N ILE A 283 -0.44 2.60 0.92
CA ILE A 283 -0.52 2.73 -0.54
C ILE A 283 -1.00 4.14 -0.87
N ILE A 284 -0.26 5.16 -0.42
CA ILE A 284 -0.57 6.58 -0.62
C ILE A 284 -0.06 7.16 -1.96
N HIS A 285 -0.82 8.09 -2.53
CA HIS A 285 -0.43 8.80 -3.75
C HIS A 285 0.63 9.87 -3.49
N ARG A 286 1.70 9.85 -4.30
CA ARG A 286 2.73 10.90 -4.37
C ARG A 286 2.81 11.53 -5.76
N ASP A 287 2.90 12.86 -5.86
CA ASP A 287 3.02 13.58 -7.14
C ASP A 287 4.47 13.47 -7.69
N PRO A 288 4.67 12.95 -8.92
CA PRO A 288 5.99 12.77 -9.52
C PRO A 288 6.79 14.06 -9.75
N GLN A 289 6.14 15.24 -9.72
CA GLN A 289 6.76 16.52 -10.09
C GLN A 289 7.47 17.19 -8.91
N ASN A 290 6.95 16.99 -7.70
CA ASN A 290 7.41 17.69 -6.48
C ASN A 290 7.76 16.75 -5.32
N GLY A 291 7.38 15.47 -5.36
CA GLY A 291 7.59 14.52 -4.25
C GLY A 291 6.67 14.74 -3.03
N SER A 292 5.57 15.48 -3.21
CA SER A 292 4.54 15.75 -2.21
C SER A 292 3.29 14.91 -2.51
N PHE A 293 2.17 15.25 -1.87
CA PHE A 293 0.84 14.81 -2.28
C PHE A 293 0.35 15.55 -3.54
N ALA A 294 -0.79 15.12 -4.09
CA ALA A 294 -1.41 15.76 -5.25
C ALA A 294 -1.83 17.20 -4.96
N ASN A 295 -1.89 18.05 -5.99
CA ASN A 295 -2.30 19.46 -5.85
C ASN A 295 -3.78 19.65 -5.44
N SER A 296 -4.56 18.57 -5.33
CA SER A 296 -5.92 18.54 -4.76
C SER A 296 -5.95 18.33 -3.24
N TRP A 297 -4.91 17.73 -2.65
CA TRP A 297 -4.81 17.39 -1.22
C TRP A 297 -5.09 18.60 -0.33
N HIS A 298 -6.00 18.45 0.65
CA HIS A 298 -6.46 19.53 1.53
C HIS A 298 -6.95 20.81 0.78
N THR A 299 -7.56 20.67 -0.40
CA THR A 299 -8.24 21.75 -1.14
C THR A 299 -9.67 21.38 -1.52
N HIS A 300 -10.50 22.35 -1.89
CA HIS A 300 -11.81 22.11 -2.50
C HIS A 300 -11.75 21.41 -3.87
N ASN A 301 -10.55 21.26 -4.45
CA ASN A 301 -10.37 20.47 -5.65
C ASN A 301 -10.35 18.97 -5.35
N ASP A 302 -10.26 18.52 -4.08
CA ASP A 302 -10.49 17.10 -3.77
C ASP A 302 -11.99 16.75 -3.77
N ASN A 303 -12.52 16.67 -4.98
CA ASN A 303 -13.88 16.31 -5.31
C ASN A 303 -13.88 15.27 -6.46
N MET A 304 -15.07 14.88 -6.91
CA MET A 304 -15.24 13.77 -7.86
C MET A 304 -14.54 13.94 -9.23
N ASP A 305 -14.21 15.18 -9.65
CA ASP A 305 -13.52 15.42 -10.92
C ASP A 305 -12.08 14.87 -10.94
N ASN A 306 -11.45 14.72 -9.77
CA ASN A 306 -10.10 14.15 -9.63
C ASN A 306 -10.10 12.63 -9.38
N ILE A 307 -11.26 11.96 -9.49
CA ILE A 307 -11.38 10.51 -9.20
C ILE A 307 -11.35 9.68 -10.48
N SER A 308 -10.44 8.69 -10.54
CA SER A 308 -10.32 7.77 -11.66
C SER A 308 -10.76 6.36 -11.29
N ALA A 309 -11.93 5.95 -11.82
CA ALA A 309 -12.41 4.57 -11.75
C ALA A 309 -11.36 3.54 -12.22
N LYS A 310 -10.44 3.94 -13.13
CA LYS A 310 -9.32 3.11 -13.60
C LYS A 310 -8.22 2.94 -12.54
N THR A 311 -7.89 3.98 -11.78
CA THR A 311 -6.92 3.90 -10.67
C THR A 311 -7.50 3.07 -9.54
N LEU A 312 -8.72 3.42 -9.09
CA LEU A 312 -9.46 2.66 -8.08
C LEU A 312 -9.52 1.16 -8.41
N LYS A 313 -9.93 0.80 -9.64
CA LYS A 313 -9.95 -0.60 -10.10
C LYS A 313 -8.55 -1.25 -10.06
N SER A 314 -7.50 -0.52 -10.45
CA SER A 314 -6.12 -1.05 -10.45
C SER A 314 -5.61 -1.34 -9.04
N VAL A 315 -5.97 -0.51 -8.04
CA VAL A 315 -5.64 -0.75 -6.63
C VAL A 315 -6.48 -1.90 -6.07
N THR A 316 -7.79 -1.90 -6.32
CA THR A 316 -8.70 -2.98 -5.92
C THR A 316 -8.26 -4.34 -6.48
N ASP A 317 -7.87 -4.38 -7.76
CA ASP A 317 -7.33 -5.58 -8.41
C ASP A 317 -6.09 -6.11 -7.68
N VAL A 318 -5.14 -5.23 -7.31
CA VAL A 318 -3.92 -5.61 -6.59
C VAL A 318 -4.21 -6.08 -5.16
N VAL A 319 -5.12 -5.41 -4.45
CA VAL A 319 -5.57 -5.84 -3.12
C VAL A 319 -6.23 -7.21 -3.21
N MET A 320 -7.23 -7.39 -4.06
CA MET A 320 -7.89 -8.68 -4.32
C MET A 320 -6.88 -9.78 -4.68
N GLN A 321 -5.93 -9.48 -5.57
CA GLN A 321 -4.89 -10.42 -5.98
C GLN A 321 -3.89 -10.72 -4.86
N THR A 322 -3.81 -9.89 -3.82
CA THR A 322 -3.07 -10.18 -2.58
C THR A 322 -3.88 -11.12 -1.67
N ILE A 323 -5.17 -10.82 -1.42
CA ILE A 323 -6.04 -11.64 -0.55
C ILE A 323 -6.11 -13.11 -1.00
N TYR A 324 -6.35 -13.35 -2.29
CA TYR A 324 -6.61 -14.71 -2.82
C TYR A 324 -5.33 -15.54 -2.99
N ARG A 325 -4.16 -14.98 -2.65
CA ARG A 325 -2.86 -15.68 -2.64
C ARG A 325 -2.44 -16.16 -1.26
N GLU A 326 -3.20 -15.86 -0.22
CA GLU A 326 -2.94 -16.32 1.14
C GLU A 326 -3.78 -17.57 1.46
N ASP A 327 -3.13 -18.59 2.00
CA ASP A 327 -3.72 -19.87 2.42
C ASP A 327 -3.83 -20.01 3.95
#